data_AF-A0A7X0TQ17-F1
#
_entry.id   AF-A0A7X0TQ17-F1
#
_cell.length_a   1.000
_cell.length_b   1.000
_cell.length_c   1.000
_cell.angle_alpha   90.00
_cell.angle_beta   90.00
_cell.angle_gamma   90.00
#
_symmetry.space_group_name_H-M   'P 1'
#
loop_
_entity.id
_entity.type
_entity.pdbx_description
1 polymer ?
#
loop_
_entity_poly.entity_id
_entity_poly.type
_entity_poly.pdbx_seq_one_letter_code
_entity_poly.pdbx_strand_id
1 'polypeptide(L)'
;MGIFKKLLTGITSSNVMGKYGTLEDWQKASPNELKKYKENIKLGVEQKTVPKIILGSFLMVEGKGEEEEGERILREAMDEGVENAERDYSAALAYYYMQKGKFNTALKKDKWFPKWIEASEKCVEQGYKNAESSLADIYSACYGINDPEFDNKVGRIVELFEVAAAKHQSMAALNYARFIKKTLSSDEYRQKNTPNYKPLEEAKPYFLQAIKDEKGTQFESSAYEAILWYYVDFMQREVYDALDGYASERKLTNKNMNKLYEEVVTYLKHCGDKKVIIQKSVTSCVAQLELIILASELKAVPSLREVADNYVWQVSKKHFQKTTASIPKEECLAKMIAYFVEHKEELVKEHEFNQAFYDFIEKRIAKV
;
A
#
# COMPACT_ATOMS: atom_id res chain seq x y z
N MET A 1 43.52 22.83 -22.98
CA MET A 1 42.47 22.29 -22.09
C MET A 1 43.07 21.14 -21.28
N GLY A 2 43.43 21.25 -20.01
CA GLY A 2 43.38 22.29 -19.01
C GLY A 2 43.73 21.56 -17.71
N ILE A 3 44.88 21.89 -17.14
CA ILE A 3 45.56 21.25 -15.99
C ILE A 3 44.67 21.21 -14.72
N PHE A 4 43.48 21.83 -14.74
CA PHE A 4 42.47 21.80 -13.69
C PHE A 4 41.73 20.45 -13.51
N LYS A 5 41.72 19.54 -14.50
CA LYS A 5 41.04 18.24 -14.35
C LYS A 5 41.79 17.24 -13.45
N LYS A 6 43.04 17.51 -13.07
CA LYS A 6 43.90 16.60 -12.29
C LYS A 6 44.16 17.01 -10.83
N LEU A 7 43.71 18.19 -10.41
CA LEU A 7 43.91 18.67 -9.03
C LEU A 7 42.69 18.44 -8.11
N LEU A 8 41.55 18.01 -8.66
CA LEU A 8 40.37 17.57 -7.88
C LEU A 8 40.24 16.04 -7.80
N THR A 9 41.13 15.28 -8.46
CA THR A 9 41.09 13.80 -8.49
C THR A 9 41.79 13.14 -7.29
N GLY A 10 42.21 13.90 -6.28
CA GLY A 10 43.01 13.42 -5.16
C GLY A 10 42.22 13.07 -3.89
N ILE A 11 40.90 13.29 -3.85
CA ILE A 11 40.06 12.80 -2.77
C ILE A 11 39.10 11.80 -3.41
N THR A 12 39.38 10.51 -3.28
CA THR A 12 38.45 9.47 -3.68
C THR A 12 37.12 9.75 -2.99
N SER A 13 36.04 9.89 -3.75
CA SER A 13 34.69 10.20 -3.24
C SER A 13 34.27 9.26 -2.09
N SER A 14 34.81 8.04 -2.06
CA SER A 14 34.66 7.06 -0.98
C SER A 14 35.19 7.52 0.39
N ASN A 15 36.31 8.26 0.45
CA ASN A 15 36.90 8.74 1.71
C ASN A 15 36.13 9.92 2.30
N VAL A 16 35.49 10.74 1.46
CA VAL A 16 34.64 11.87 1.91
C VAL A 16 33.30 11.36 2.39
N MET A 17 32.67 10.43 1.65
CA MET A 17 31.40 9.82 2.06
C MET A 17 31.57 9.00 3.33
N GLY A 18 32.66 8.26 3.51
CA GLY A 18 32.92 7.54 4.77
C GLY A 18 33.11 8.45 6.00
N LYS A 19 33.56 9.69 5.81
CA LYS A 19 33.79 10.65 6.89
C LYS A 19 32.50 11.37 7.32
N TYR A 20 31.68 11.81 6.36
CA TYR A 20 30.50 12.63 6.64
C TYR A 20 29.18 11.86 6.57
N GLY A 21 29.20 10.65 6.00
CA GLY A 21 28.00 9.86 5.72
C GLY A 21 27.21 10.39 4.53
N THR A 22 26.26 9.58 4.09
CA THR A 22 25.23 9.89 3.11
C THR A 22 23.85 9.93 3.78
N LEU A 23 22.82 10.36 3.03
CA LEU A 23 21.44 10.32 3.50
C LEU A 23 21.03 8.90 3.97
N GLU A 24 21.43 7.86 3.23
CA GLU A 24 21.13 6.47 3.59
C GLU A 24 21.89 6.01 4.84
N ASP A 25 23.11 6.52 5.06
CA ASP A 25 23.88 6.20 6.26
C ASP A 25 23.23 6.83 7.49
N TRP A 26 22.79 8.10 7.38
CA TRP A 26 22.14 8.80 8.49
C TRP A 26 20.79 8.17 8.86
N GLN A 27 20.06 7.65 7.87
CA GLN A 27 18.81 6.91 8.07
C GLN A 27 18.97 5.65 8.92
N LYS A 28 20.08 4.92 8.72
CA LYS A 28 20.36 3.64 9.37
C LYS A 28 21.22 3.82 10.63
N ALA A 29 21.79 5.00 10.83
CA ALA A 29 22.69 5.30 11.93
C ALA A 29 21.99 5.19 13.29
N SER A 30 22.66 4.54 14.23
CA SER A 30 22.35 4.66 15.65
C SER A 30 22.56 6.10 16.14
N PRO A 31 21.96 6.50 17.29
CA PRO A 31 22.17 7.83 17.85
C PRO A 31 23.66 8.21 18.05
N ASN A 32 24.52 7.23 18.35
CA ASN A 32 25.95 7.44 18.51
C ASN A 32 26.67 7.68 17.18
N GLU A 33 26.30 6.95 16.13
CA GLU A 33 26.85 7.16 14.78
C GLU A 33 26.41 8.51 14.21
N LEU A 34 25.14 8.87 14.39
CA LEU A 34 24.62 10.17 13.95
C LEU A 34 25.33 11.34 14.65
N LYS A 35 25.63 11.19 15.95
CA LYS A 35 26.44 12.16 16.70
C LYS A 35 27.84 12.31 16.09
N LYS A 36 28.48 11.20 15.70
CA LYS A 36 29.80 11.21 15.05
C LYS A 36 29.77 11.92 13.70
N TYR A 37 28.75 11.66 12.88
CA TYR A 37 28.57 12.39 11.61
C TYR A 37 28.40 13.89 11.84
N LYS A 38 27.58 14.28 12.82
CA LYS A 38 27.39 15.68 13.20
C LYS A 38 28.70 16.36 13.61
N GLU A 39 29.51 15.71 14.44
CA GLU A 39 30.82 16.22 14.87
C GLU A 39 31.78 16.35 13.68
N ASN A 40 31.83 15.35 12.81
CA ASN A 40 32.68 15.38 11.61
C ASN A 40 32.28 16.50 10.66
N ILE A 41 30.98 16.69 10.40
CA ILE A 41 30.47 17.77 9.56
C ILE A 41 30.81 19.11 10.18
N LYS A 42 30.60 19.30 11.49
CA LYS A 42 30.97 20.55 12.18
C LYS A 42 32.45 20.90 12.01
N LEU A 43 33.34 19.95 12.31
CA LEU A 43 34.80 20.13 12.12
C LEU A 43 35.14 20.44 10.66
N GLY A 44 34.46 19.76 9.73
CA GLY A 44 34.70 19.96 8.32
C GLY A 44 34.19 21.30 7.79
N VAL A 45 33.12 21.86 8.37
CA VAL A 45 32.69 23.24 8.10
C VAL A 45 33.73 24.25 8.58
N GLU A 46 34.23 24.09 9.81
CA GLU A 46 35.30 24.94 10.37
C GLU A 46 36.58 24.90 9.50
N GLN A 47 36.90 23.71 8.97
CA GLN A 47 38.05 23.49 8.08
C GLN A 47 37.77 23.81 6.60
N LYS A 48 36.55 24.18 6.22
CA LYS A 48 36.10 24.40 4.83
C LYS A 48 36.36 23.19 3.90
N THR A 49 36.18 21.99 4.44
CA THR A 49 36.41 20.70 3.73
C THR A 49 35.12 19.93 3.43
N VAL A 50 33.99 20.32 4.01
CA VAL A 50 32.69 19.67 3.75
C VAL A 50 32.11 20.16 2.42
N PRO A 51 31.74 19.25 1.51
CA PRO A 51 31.00 19.61 0.30
C PRO A 51 29.67 20.28 0.63
N LYS A 52 29.32 21.35 -0.12
CA LYS A 52 28.05 22.08 0.04
C LYS A 52 26.83 21.15 0.06
N ILE A 53 26.79 20.17 -0.85
CA ILE A 53 25.69 19.21 -0.95
C ILE A 53 25.53 18.40 0.35
N ILE A 54 26.62 17.89 0.92
CA ILE A 54 26.57 17.13 2.17
C ILE A 54 26.07 18.01 3.32
N LEU A 55 26.57 19.24 3.43
CA LEU A 55 26.12 20.19 4.44
C LEU A 55 24.62 20.51 4.29
N GLY A 56 24.20 20.84 3.07
CA GLY A 56 22.81 21.19 2.78
C GLY A 56 21.83 20.05 3.08
N SER A 57 22.16 18.83 2.63
CA SER A 57 21.35 17.63 2.95
C SER A 57 21.31 17.36 4.45
N PHE A 58 22.43 17.52 5.16
CA PHE A 58 22.46 17.30 6.60
C PHE A 58 21.62 18.34 7.36
N LEU A 59 21.71 19.62 7.01
CA LEU A 59 20.93 20.69 7.66
C LEU A 59 19.42 20.54 7.43
N MET A 60 19.04 20.15 6.22
CA MET A 60 17.65 19.83 5.89
C MET A 60 17.06 18.72 6.76
N VAL A 61 17.86 17.73 7.07
CA VAL A 61 17.39 16.47 7.64
C VAL A 61 17.58 16.42 9.16
N GLU A 62 18.74 16.86 9.64
CA GLU A 62 19.14 16.79 11.05
C GLU A 62 19.37 18.17 11.69
N GLY A 63 19.28 19.26 10.92
CA GLY A 63 19.64 20.61 11.35
C GLY A 63 18.71 21.25 12.38
N LYS A 64 17.54 20.66 12.69
CA LYS A 64 16.58 21.11 13.72
C LYS A 64 16.44 22.65 13.82
N GLY A 65 15.73 23.27 12.87
CA GLY A 65 15.56 24.72 12.78
C GLY A 65 16.43 25.37 11.70
N GLU A 66 17.34 24.60 11.09
CA GLU A 66 18.23 25.05 10.02
C GLU A 66 17.78 24.54 8.63
N GLU A 67 16.55 24.03 8.51
CA GLU A 67 16.08 23.41 7.27
C GLU A 67 16.01 24.39 6.10
N GLU A 68 15.70 25.67 6.36
CA GLU A 68 15.71 26.72 5.32
C GLU A 68 17.11 27.00 4.77
N GLU A 69 18.11 26.96 5.64
CA GLU A 69 19.50 27.15 5.25
C GLU A 69 20.02 25.93 4.47
N GLY A 70 19.64 24.73 4.90
CA GLY A 70 19.93 23.51 4.15
C GLY A 70 19.33 23.52 2.74
N GLU A 71 18.06 23.94 2.61
CA GLU A 71 17.39 24.07 1.31
C GLU A 71 18.10 25.11 0.42
N ARG A 72 18.43 26.29 0.99
CA ARG A 72 19.16 27.34 0.28
C ARG A 72 20.49 26.83 -0.28
N ILE A 73 21.29 26.14 0.53
CA ILE A 73 22.59 25.59 0.12
C ILE A 73 22.45 24.57 -1.02
N LEU A 74 21.48 23.66 -0.91
CA LEU A 74 21.25 22.66 -1.96
C LEU A 74 20.77 23.30 -3.25
N ARG A 75 19.89 24.30 -3.17
CA ARG A 75 19.42 25.05 -4.33
C ARG A 75 20.56 25.81 -5.00
N GLU A 76 21.44 26.47 -4.23
CA GLU A 76 22.63 27.12 -4.80
C GLU A 76 23.52 26.14 -5.53
N ALA A 77 23.68 24.91 -5.03
CA ALA A 77 24.43 23.88 -5.74
C ALA A 77 23.77 23.47 -7.07
N MET A 78 22.43 23.44 -7.15
CA MET A 78 21.72 23.23 -8.42
C MET A 78 21.92 24.39 -9.39
N ASP A 79 21.79 25.63 -8.91
CA ASP A 79 21.95 26.84 -9.73
C ASP A 79 23.40 26.99 -10.25
N GLU A 80 24.39 26.52 -9.47
CA GLU A 80 25.81 26.44 -9.85
C GLU A 80 26.13 25.26 -10.80
N GLY A 81 25.17 24.38 -11.07
CA GLY A 81 25.35 23.22 -11.95
C GLY A 81 26.29 22.15 -11.36
N VAL A 82 26.30 22.00 -10.02
CA VAL A 82 27.09 20.96 -9.35
C VAL A 82 26.55 19.58 -9.72
N GLU A 83 27.46 18.65 -10.03
CA GLU A 83 27.10 17.28 -10.42
C GLU A 83 26.22 16.60 -9.35
N ASN A 84 25.11 16.00 -9.79
CA ASN A 84 24.10 15.34 -8.96
C ASN A 84 23.30 16.26 -8.00
N ALA A 85 23.39 17.58 -8.12
CA ALA A 85 22.71 18.50 -7.20
C ALA A 85 21.18 18.34 -7.21
N GLU A 86 20.55 18.12 -8.37
CA GLU A 86 19.10 17.92 -8.46
C GLU A 86 18.65 16.64 -7.75
N ARG A 87 19.44 15.56 -7.89
CA ARG A 87 19.20 14.29 -7.21
C ARG A 87 19.27 14.47 -5.71
N ASP A 88 20.33 15.12 -5.23
CA ASP A 88 20.57 15.27 -3.80
C ASP A 88 19.58 16.25 -3.16
N TYR A 89 19.17 17.29 -3.88
CA TYR A 89 18.06 18.17 -3.49
C TYR A 89 16.75 17.41 -3.37
N SER A 90 16.37 16.66 -4.41
CA SER A 90 15.12 15.89 -4.42
C SER A 90 15.09 14.82 -3.31
N ALA A 91 16.18 14.09 -3.12
CA ALA A 91 16.30 13.06 -2.09
C ALA A 91 16.23 13.65 -0.66
N ALA A 92 16.88 14.80 -0.43
CA ALA A 92 16.84 15.47 0.87
C ALA A 92 15.42 15.95 1.22
N LEU A 93 14.69 16.55 0.27
CA LEU A 93 13.30 16.96 0.48
C LEU A 93 12.37 15.77 0.72
N ALA A 94 12.50 14.71 -0.08
CA ALA A 94 11.73 13.49 0.11
C ALA A 94 11.86 12.97 1.55
N TYR A 95 13.10 12.90 2.04
CA TYR A 95 13.38 12.43 3.39
C TYR A 95 12.85 13.38 4.47
N TYR A 96 13.07 14.69 4.30
CA TYR A 96 12.54 15.71 5.21
C TYR A 96 11.02 15.57 5.39
N TYR A 97 10.26 15.49 4.28
CA TYR A 97 8.81 15.40 4.36
C TYR A 97 8.32 14.05 4.89
N MET A 98 9.01 12.96 4.57
CA MET A 98 8.73 11.64 5.17
C MET A 98 8.91 11.67 6.69
N GLN A 99 10.04 12.18 7.20
CA GLN A 99 10.31 12.25 8.64
C GLN A 99 9.29 13.10 9.40
N LYS A 100 8.83 14.21 8.79
CA LYS A 100 7.83 15.08 9.42
C LYS A 100 6.39 14.54 9.28
N GLY A 101 6.18 13.38 8.64
CA GLY A 101 4.85 12.83 8.38
C GLY A 101 4.01 13.70 7.44
N LYS A 102 4.66 14.51 6.60
CA LYS A 102 4.03 15.51 5.72
C LYS A 102 3.88 15.04 4.27
N PHE A 103 4.21 13.80 3.97
CA PHE A 103 4.10 13.22 2.63
C PHE A 103 2.62 12.92 2.30
N ASN A 104 1.84 13.97 2.04
CA ASN A 104 0.39 13.95 1.79
C ASN A 104 -0.04 15.18 0.98
N THR A 105 -1.34 15.34 0.72
CA THR A 105 -1.89 16.43 -0.10
C THR A 105 -1.60 17.85 0.41
N ALA A 106 -1.34 18.05 1.71
CA ALA A 106 -1.01 19.36 2.26
C ALA A 106 0.33 19.90 1.74
N LEU A 107 1.20 19.01 1.27
CA LEU A 107 2.52 19.30 0.76
C LEU A 107 2.52 20.22 -0.46
N LYS A 108 1.45 20.18 -1.28
CA LYS A 108 1.27 21.09 -2.42
C LYS A 108 1.30 22.58 -2.02
N LYS A 109 1.00 22.89 -0.76
CA LYS A 109 1.00 24.27 -0.22
C LYS A 109 2.37 24.67 0.34
N ASP A 110 3.32 23.75 0.41
CA ASP A 110 4.66 24.03 0.91
C ASP A 110 5.46 24.85 -0.11
N LYS A 111 6.22 25.82 0.38
CA LYS A 111 6.98 26.76 -0.46
C LYS A 111 8.04 26.09 -1.33
N TRP A 112 8.56 24.92 -0.92
CA TRP A 112 9.60 24.20 -1.68
C TRP A 112 9.02 23.20 -2.68
N PHE A 113 7.72 22.91 -2.63
CA PHE A 113 7.10 21.88 -3.45
C PHE A 113 7.31 22.07 -4.97
N PRO A 114 7.13 23.27 -5.57
CA PRO A 114 7.34 23.45 -7.00
C PRO A 114 8.77 23.14 -7.44
N LYS A 115 9.76 23.54 -6.63
CA LYS A 115 11.18 23.30 -6.91
C LYS A 115 11.58 21.86 -6.73
N TRP A 116 10.95 21.17 -5.78
CA TRP A 116 11.13 19.75 -5.63
C TRP A 116 10.63 18.95 -6.83
N ILE A 117 9.44 19.29 -7.34
CA ILE A 117 8.90 18.67 -8.56
C ILE A 117 9.82 18.95 -9.75
N GLU A 118 10.29 20.18 -9.94
CA GLU A 118 11.24 20.53 -11.00
C GLU A 118 12.52 19.68 -10.93
N ALA A 119 13.13 19.57 -9.75
CA ALA A 119 14.31 18.75 -9.55
C ALA A 119 14.04 17.26 -9.82
N SER A 120 12.87 16.76 -9.42
CA SER A 120 12.50 15.35 -9.56
C SER A 120 12.21 14.98 -11.02
N GLU A 121 11.56 15.86 -11.80
CA GLU A 121 11.39 15.65 -13.25
C GLU A 121 12.74 15.66 -13.97
N LYS A 122 13.64 16.60 -13.66
CA LYS A 122 15.02 16.57 -14.18
C LYS A 122 15.73 15.26 -13.84
N CYS A 123 15.47 14.69 -12.67
CA CYS A 123 16.06 13.42 -12.31
C CYS A 123 15.59 12.26 -13.19
N VAL A 124 14.32 12.27 -13.60
CA VAL A 124 13.75 11.31 -14.55
C VAL A 124 14.36 11.51 -15.93
N GLU A 125 14.46 12.75 -16.42
CA GLU A 125 15.07 13.08 -17.72
C GLU A 125 16.54 12.64 -17.81
N GLN A 126 17.29 12.80 -16.73
CA GLN A 126 18.69 12.39 -16.63
C GLN A 126 18.86 10.88 -16.39
N GLY A 127 17.77 10.13 -16.17
CA GLY A 127 17.80 8.68 -15.99
C GLY A 127 18.42 8.24 -14.67
N TYR A 128 18.30 9.03 -13.60
CA TYR A 128 18.80 8.59 -12.29
C TYR A 128 18.06 7.35 -11.79
N LYS A 129 18.80 6.53 -11.05
CA LYS A 129 18.28 5.33 -10.40
C LYS A 129 17.07 5.68 -9.53
N ASN A 130 15.97 4.95 -9.71
CA ASN A 130 14.71 5.07 -8.97
C ASN A 130 13.94 6.39 -9.17
N ALA A 131 14.38 7.28 -10.08
CA ALA A 131 13.77 8.59 -10.24
C ALA A 131 12.28 8.52 -10.62
N GLU A 132 11.91 7.60 -11.52
CA GLU A 132 10.52 7.42 -11.93
C GLU A 132 9.64 6.96 -10.77
N SER A 133 10.09 5.95 -10.00
CA SER A 133 9.35 5.51 -8.81
C SER A 133 9.19 6.63 -7.79
N SER A 134 10.25 7.40 -7.53
CA SER A 134 10.19 8.49 -6.55
C SER A 134 9.23 9.60 -7.00
N LEU A 135 9.26 10.00 -8.27
CA LEU A 135 8.35 11.01 -8.78
C LEU A 135 6.89 10.52 -8.80
N ALA A 136 6.65 9.26 -9.16
CA ALA A 136 5.32 8.66 -9.11
C ALA A 136 4.76 8.63 -7.67
N ASP A 137 5.60 8.31 -6.69
CA ASP A 137 5.24 8.32 -5.27
C ASP A 137 4.90 9.74 -4.80
N ILE A 138 5.70 10.75 -5.18
CA ILE A 138 5.41 12.15 -4.85
C ILE A 138 4.05 12.56 -5.43
N TYR A 139 3.82 12.30 -6.72
CA TYR A 139 2.58 12.68 -7.37
C TYR A 139 1.37 11.96 -6.79
N SER A 140 1.44 10.64 -6.59
CA SER A 140 0.32 9.87 -6.04
C SER A 140 -0.01 10.21 -4.58
N ALA A 141 0.96 10.68 -3.79
CA ALA A 141 0.71 11.16 -2.43
C ALA A 141 0.17 12.59 -2.36
N CYS A 142 0.59 13.46 -3.28
CA CYS A 142 0.24 14.88 -3.25
C CYS A 142 -1.04 15.20 -4.02
N TYR A 143 -1.38 14.41 -5.05
CA TYR A 143 -2.55 14.58 -5.89
C TYR A 143 -3.53 13.43 -5.61
N GLY A 144 -4.43 13.65 -4.65
CA GLY A 144 -5.50 12.69 -4.35
C GLY A 144 -6.64 12.76 -5.37
N ILE A 145 -7.51 11.76 -5.39
CA ILE A 145 -8.64 11.63 -6.34
C ILE A 145 -9.61 12.84 -6.38
N ASN A 146 -9.65 13.63 -5.30
CA ASN A 146 -10.48 14.82 -5.16
C ASN A 146 -9.73 16.13 -5.41
N ASP A 147 -8.45 16.05 -5.77
CA ASP A 147 -7.67 17.22 -6.15
C ASP A 147 -8.04 17.67 -7.58
N PRO A 148 -8.30 18.96 -7.82
CA PRO A 148 -8.67 19.46 -9.16
C PRO A 148 -7.63 19.20 -10.25
N GLU A 149 -6.36 19.01 -9.89
CA GLU A 149 -5.28 18.71 -10.84
C GLU A 149 -5.07 17.20 -11.05
N PHE A 150 -5.76 16.34 -10.30
CA PHE A 150 -5.53 14.90 -10.34
C PHE A 150 -5.70 14.31 -11.74
N ASP A 151 -6.73 14.72 -12.47
CA ASP A 151 -7.03 14.20 -13.80
C ASP A 151 -5.91 14.52 -14.81
N ASN A 152 -5.18 15.62 -14.60
CA ASN A 152 -4.02 15.99 -15.43
C ASN A 152 -2.73 15.29 -14.99
N LYS A 153 -2.68 14.75 -13.77
CA LYS A 153 -1.50 14.07 -13.21
C LYS A 153 -1.58 12.55 -13.27
N VAL A 154 -2.78 11.97 -13.26
CA VAL A 154 -2.97 10.52 -13.19
C VAL A 154 -2.32 9.76 -14.34
N GLY A 155 -2.40 10.29 -15.57
CA GLY A 155 -1.71 9.69 -16.72
C GLY A 155 -0.19 9.65 -16.53
N ARG A 156 0.39 10.76 -16.03
CA ARG A 156 1.83 10.83 -15.73
C ARG A 156 2.22 9.90 -14.58
N ILE A 157 1.39 9.78 -13.54
CA ILE A 157 1.62 8.83 -12.43
C ILE A 157 1.66 7.39 -12.97
N VAL A 158 0.69 7.02 -13.82
CA VAL A 158 0.61 5.69 -14.44
C VAL A 158 1.85 5.43 -15.30
N GLU A 159 2.21 6.35 -16.19
CA GLU A 159 3.39 6.23 -17.05
C GLU A 159 4.67 6.01 -16.24
N LEU A 160 4.90 6.83 -15.21
CA LEU A 160 6.09 6.74 -14.36
C LEU A 160 6.14 5.39 -13.63
N PHE A 161 5.02 4.92 -13.08
CA PHE A 161 4.97 3.62 -12.43
C PHE A 161 5.18 2.45 -13.41
N GLU A 162 4.61 2.50 -14.60
CA GLU A 162 4.79 1.46 -15.63
C GLU A 162 6.26 1.39 -16.06
N VAL A 163 6.92 2.53 -16.28
CA VAL A 163 8.35 2.60 -16.59
C VAL A 163 9.20 2.10 -15.42
N ALA A 164 8.90 2.54 -14.19
CA ALA A 164 9.64 2.13 -12.99
C ALA A 164 9.51 0.63 -12.72
N ALA A 165 8.31 0.07 -12.88
CA ALA A 165 8.05 -1.36 -12.75
C ALA A 165 8.77 -2.16 -13.85
N ALA A 166 8.76 -1.71 -15.10
CA ALA A 166 9.51 -2.36 -16.18
C ALA A 166 11.03 -2.36 -15.94
N LYS A 167 11.54 -1.34 -15.25
CA LYS A 167 12.95 -1.22 -14.83
C LYS A 167 13.28 -1.98 -13.54
N HIS A 168 12.31 -2.66 -12.92
CA HIS A 168 12.47 -3.31 -11.62
C HIS A 168 13.04 -2.37 -10.54
N GLN A 169 12.61 -1.10 -10.56
CA GLN A 169 12.98 -0.15 -9.52
C GLN A 169 12.36 -0.59 -8.19
N SER A 170 13.12 -0.46 -7.10
CA SER A 170 12.69 -0.95 -5.79
C SER A 170 11.35 -0.34 -5.39
N MET A 171 10.45 -1.17 -4.89
CA MET A 171 9.08 -0.81 -4.47
C MET A 171 8.15 -0.31 -5.59
N ALA A 172 8.62 -0.10 -6.83
CA ALA A 172 7.82 0.49 -7.89
C ALA A 172 6.57 -0.34 -8.22
N ALA A 173 6.75 -1.65 -8.46
CA ALA A 173 5.64 -2.55 -8.73
C ALA A 173 4.66 -2.62 -7.54
N LEU A 174 5.17 -2.61 -6.32
CA LEU A 174 4.35 -2.64 -5.12
C LEU A 174 3.50 -1.37 -4.96
N ASN A 175 4.11 -0.21 -5.16
CA ASN A 175 3.42 1.08 -5.05
C ASN A 175 2.42 1.26 -6.18
N TYR A 176 2.74 0.81 -7.40
CA TYR A 176 1.79 0.85 -8.50
C TYR A 176 0.58 -0.07 -8.25
N ALA A 177 0.81 -1.30 -7.80
CA ALA A 177 -0.26 -2.22 -7.44
C ALA A 177 -1.19 -1.63 -6.37
N ARG A 178 -0.62 -0.96 -5.36
CA ARG A 178 -1.38 -0.23 -4.32
C ARG A 178 -2.16 0.95 -4.90
N PHE A 179 -1.58 1.70 -5.84
CA PHE A 179 -2.25 2.81 -6.51
C PHE A 179 -3.43 2.33 -7.36
N ILE A 180 -3.27 1.24 -8.12
CA ILE A 180 -4.39 0.60 -8.84
C ILE A 180 -5.48 0.18 -7.85
N LYS A 181 -5.12 -0.56 -6.81
CA LYS A 181 -6.06 -1.07 -5.81
C LYS A 181 -6.83 0.05 -5.09
N LYS A 182 -6.14 1.09 -4.61
CA LYS A 182 -6.76 2.12 -3.77
C LYS A 182 -7.43 3.23 -4.57
N THR A 183 -6.91 3.53 -5.77
CA THR A 183 -7.31 4.72 -6.52
C THR A 183 -7.96 4.33 -7.84
N LEU A 184 -7.21 3.70 -8.76
CA LEU A 184 -7.68 3.51 -10.15
C LEU A 184 -8.82 2.49 -10.30
N SER A 185 -8.98 1.59 -9.33
CA SER A 185 -10.05 0.57 -9.30
C SER A 185 -11.19 0.92 -8.34
N SER A 186 -11.14 2.10 -7.69
CA SER A 186 -12.18 2.55 -6.75
C SER A 186 -13.47 2.91 -7.47
N ASP A 187 -14.61 2.71 -6.80
CA ASP A 187 -15.91 3.13 -7.33
C ASP A 187 -15.96 4.66 -7.50
N GLU A 188 -15.34 5.40 -6.59
CA GLU A 188 -15.23 6.87 -6.66
C GLU A 188 -14.53 7.30 -7.97
N TYR A 189 -13.45 6.62 -8.36
CA TYR A 189 -12.77 6.93 -9.61
C TYR A 189 -13.59 6.50 -10.82
N ARG A 190 -14.15 5.30 -10.78
CA ARG A 190 -15.01 4.78 -11.85
C ARG A 190 -16.18 5.72 -12.16
N GLN A 191 -16.83 6.27 -11.14
CA GLN A 191 -17.97 7.17 -11.29
C GLN A 191 -17.63 8.51 -11.95
N LYS A 192 -16.35 8.93 -11.89
CA LYS A 192 -15.89 10.16 -12.55
C LYS A 192 -15.62 9.98 -14.05
N ASN A 193 -15.82 8.79 -14.62
CA ASN A 193 -15.53 8.45 -16.03
C ASN A 193 -14.13 8.90 -16.48
N THR A 194 -13.16 8.79 -15.58
CA THR A 194 -11.81 9.29 -15.79
C THR A 194 -11.02 8.37 -16.71
N PRO A 195 -10.18 8.93 -17.60
CA PRO A 195 -9.23 8.14 -18.37
C PRO A 195 -8.27 7.44 -17.39
N ASN A 196 -7.83 6.21 -17.71
CA ASN A 196 -6.96 5.37 -16.87
C ASN A 196 -7.65 4.61 -15.71
N TYR A 197 -8.98 4.47 -15.71
CA TYR A 197 -9.62 3.47 -14.85
C TYR A 197 -9.00 2.09 -15.11
N LYS A 198 -8.62 1.40 -14.03
CA LYS A 198 -8.06 0.04 -14.10
C LYS A 198 -8.88 -0.88 -13.20
N PRO A 199 -9.40 -2.01 -13.71
CA PRO A 199 -10.01 -3.03 -12.86
C PRO A 199 -8.99 -3.54 -11.84
N LEU A 200 -9.48 -3.98 -10.67
CA LEU A 200 -8.61 -4.37 -9.56
C LEU A 200 -7.68 -5.53 -9.96
N GLU A 201 -8.14 -6.39 -10.86
CA GLU A 201 -7.43 -7.51 -11.46
C GLU A 201 -6.11 -7.09 -12.10
N GLU A 202 -6.02 -5.89 -12.67
CA GLU A 202 -4.78 -5.35 -13.24
C GLU A 202 -3.69 -5.09 -12.19
N ALA A 203 -4.02 -5.03 -10.90
CA ALA A 203 -3.03 -4.91 -9.84
C ALA A 203 -2.26 -6.23 -9.56
N LYS A 204 -2.84 -7.40 -9.88
CA LYS A 204 -2.27 -8.71 -9.53
C LYS A 204 -0.85 -8.91 -10.08
N PRO A 205 -0.57 -8.67 -11.39
CA PRO A 205 0.76 -8.87 -11.94
C PRO A 205 1.84 -8.05 -11.21
N TYR A 206 1.51 -6.83 -10.80
CA TYR A 206 2.45 -5.95 -10.09
C TYR A 206 2.69 -6.37 -8.64
N PHE A 207 1.69 -6.90 -7.93
CA PHE A 207 1.92 -7.52 -6.62
C PHE A 207 2.83 -8.76 -6.73
N LEU A 208 2.60 -9.61 -7.74
CA LEU A 208 3.44 -10.79 -7.98
C LEU A 208 4.87 -10.42 -8.36
N GLN A 209 5.01 -9.38 -9.20
CA GLN A 209 6.32 -8.82 -9.52
C GLN A 209 7.01 -8.28 -8.27
N ALA A 210 6.33 -7.52 -7.42
CA ALA A 210 6.92 -6.99 -6.19
C ALA A 210 7.45 -8.10 -5.27
N ILE A 211 6.75 -9.22 -5.14
CA ILE A 211 7.23 -10.39 -4.36
C ILE A 211 8.53 -10.95 -4.94
N LYS A 212 8.64 -10.99 -6.27
CA LYS A 212 9.85 -11.45 -6.96
C LYS A 212 11.00 -10.46 -6.79
N ASP A 213 10.75 -9.18 -7.02
CA ASP A 213 11.75 -8.11 -7.03
C ASP A 213 12.30 -7.82 -5.63
N GLU A 214 11.46 -7.94 -4.60
CA GLU A 214 11.83 -7.65 -3.21
C GLU A 214 12.26 -8.89 -2.42
N LYS A 215 12.48 -10.03 -3.08
CA LYS A 215 12.93 -11.26 -2.42
C LYS A 215 14.31 -11.06 -1.78
N GLY A 216 14.43 -11.36 -0.48
CA GLY A 216 15.66 -11.19 0.29
C GLY A 216 15.97 -9.74 0.65
N THR A 217 15.11 -8.78 0.30
CA THR A 217 15.24 -7.38 0.73
C THR A 217 14.47 -7.16 2.02
N GLN A 218 14.69 -6.01 2.67
CA GLN A 218 13.90 -5.59 3.83
C GLN A 218 12.41 -5.38 3.52
N PHE A 219 12.02 -5.33 2.24
CA PHE A 219 10.64 -5.08 1.80
C PHE A 219 9.87 -6.36 1.44
N GLU A 220 10.51 -7.53 1.45
CA GLU A 220 9.89 -8.82 1.10
C GLU A 220 8.56 -9.04 1.84
N SER A 221 8.57 -8.87 3.16
CA SER A 221 7.38 -9.04 4.01
C SER A 221 6.25 -8.07 3.64
N SER A 222 6.60 -6.84 3.26
CA SER A 222 5.62 -5.83 2.83
C SER A 222 4.96 -6.18 1.49
N ALA A 223 5.69 -6.84 0.58
CA ALA A 223 5.14 -7.33 -0.68
C ALA A 223 4.16 -8.50 -0.46
N TYR A 224 4.53 -9.48 0.39
CA TYR A 224 3.61 -10.58 0.75
C TYR A 224 2.37 -10.10 1.51
N GLU A 225 2.53 -9.15 2.43
CA GLU A 225 1.38 -8.55 3.13
C GLU A 225 0.43 -7.87 2.15
N ALA A 226 0.96 -7.18 1.13
CA ALA A 226 0.14 -6.45 0.19
C ALA A 226 -0.67 -7.36 -0.75
N ILE A 227 -0.10 -8.46 -1.25
CA ILE A 227 -0.86 -9.42 -2.06
C ILE A 227 -1.97 -10.10 -1.23
N LEU A 228 -1.73 -10.34 0.06
CA LEU A 228 -2.74 -10.93 0.93
C LEU A 228 -3.92 -9.97 1.14
N TRP A 229 -3.65 -8.69 1.41
CA TRP A 229 -4.71 -7.68 1.49
C TRP A 229 -5.41 -7.47 0.15
N TYR A 230 -4.71 -7.65 -0.97
CA TYR A 230 -5.35 -7.66 -2.28
C TYR A 230 -6.38 -8.78 -2.41
N TYR A 231 -6.05 -10.01 -1.98
CA TYR A 231 -7.02 -11.11 -1.98
C TYR A 231 -8.16 -10.91 -0.98
N VAL A 232 -7.90 -10.35 0.20
CA VAL A 232 -8.96 -10.02 1.17
C VAL A 232 -10.00 -9.09 0.56
N ASP A 233 -9.60 -8.09 -0.23
CA ASP A 233 -10.56 -7.20 -0.89
C ASP A 233 -11.44 -7.95 -1.90
N PHE A 234 -10.89 -8.92 -2.65
CA PHE A 234 -11.69 -9.78 -3.53
C PHE A 234 -12.66 -10.65 -2.73
N MET A 235 -12.21 -11.26 -1.64
CA MET A 235 -13.09 -12.05 -0.78
C MET A 235 -14.22 -11.20 -0.20
N GLN A 236 -13.96 -9.93 0.15
CA GLN A 236 -15.01 -9.00 0.56
C GLN A 236 -15.99 -8.66 -0.57
N ARG A 237 -15.51 -8.51 -1.81
CA ARG A 237 -16.38 -8.32 -2.98
C ARG A 237 -17.28 -9.53 -3.23
N GLU A 238 -16.78 -10.75 -3.05
CA GLU A 238 -17.60 -11.97 -3.14
C GLU A 238 -18.68 -11.99 -2.04
N VAL A 239 -18.38 -11.52 -0.82
CA VAL A 239 -19.40 -11.36 0.23
C VAL A 239 -20.48 -10.37 -0.18
N TYR A 240 -20.11 -9.24 -0.80
CA TYR A 240 -21.08 -8.25 -1.29
C TYR A 240 -21.92 -8.79 -2.46
N ASP A 241 -21.32 -9.48 -3.43
CA ASP A 241 -22.06 -10.12 -4.53
C ASP A 241 -23.01 -11.21 -4.01
N ALA A 242 -22.65 -11.93 -2.94
CA ALA A 242 -23.54 -12.88 -2.29
C ALA A 242 -24.74 -12.20 -1.60
N LEU A 243 -24.54 -11.02 -1.00
CA LEU A 243 -25.64 -10.23 -0.43
C LEU A 243 -26.60 -9.73 -1.52
N ASP A 244 -26.06 -9.22 -2.63
CA ASP A 244 -26.86 -8.79 -3.79
C ASP A 244 -27.60 -9.99 -4.42
N GLY A 245 -26.94 -11.14 -4.50
CA GLY A 245 -27.54 -12.38 -4.97
C GLY A 245 -28.67 -12.87 -4.06
N TYR A 246 -28.50 -12.80 -2.74
CA TYR A 246 -29.56 -13.14 -1.77
C TYR A 246 -30.78 -12.21 -1.94
N ALA A 247 -30.54 -10.90 -2.09
CA ALA A 247 -31.61 -9.91 -2.27
C ALA A 247 -32.38 -10.12 -3.59
N SER A 248 -31.68 -10.53 -4.64
CA SER A 248 -32.24 -10.79 -5.98
C SER A 248 -32.69 -12.24 -6.20
N GLU A 249 -32.60 -13.10 -5.17
CA GLU A 249 -32.97 -14.52 -5.21
C GLU A 249 -32.21 -15.33 -6.28
N ARG A 250 -30.98 -14.90 -6.57
CA ARG A 250 -30.05 -15.63 -7.44
C ARG A 250 -29.40 -16.77 -6.67
N LYS A 251 -29.22 -17.92 -7.33
CA LYS A 251 -28.45 -19.04 -6.77
C LYS A 251 -27.02 -18.60 -6.41
N LEU A 252 -26.65 -18.79 -5.15
CA LEU A 252 -25.34 -18.44 -4.61
C LEU A 252 -24.36 -19.60 -4.71
N THR A 253 -23.07 -19.29 -4.81
CA THR A 253 -21.98 -20.28 -4.83
C THR A 253 -20.76 -19.74 -4.11
N ASN A 254 -19.88 -20.62 -3.61
CA ASN A 254 -18.62 -20.26 -2.95
C ASN A 254 -17.37 -20.64 -3.77
N LYS A 255 -17.52 -21.04 -5.04
CA LYS A 255 -16.40 -21.52 -5.88
C LYS A 255 -15.24 -20.53 -5.99
N ASN A 256 -15.56 -19.26 -6.23
CA ASN A 256 -14.55 -18.20 -6.29
C ASN A 256 -13.88 -17.96 -4.93
N MET A 257 -14.67 -17.97 -3.85
CA MET A 257 -14.16 -17.83 -2.48
C MET A 257 -13.17 -18.93 -2.13
N ASN A 258 -13.46 -20.18 -2.50
CA ASN A 258 -12.53 -21.30 -2.29
C ASN A 258 -11.22 -21.12 -3.05
N LYS A 259 -11.29 -20.72 -4.33
CA LYS A 259 -10.08 -20.40 -5.12
C LYS A 259 -9.26 -19.27 -4.49
N LEU A 260 -9.91 -18.20 -4.02
CA LEU A 260 -9.23 -17.08 -3.34
C LEU A 260 -8.60 -17.52 -2.02
N TYR A 261 -9.29 -18.38 -1.26
CA TYR A 261 -8.77 -18.92 -0.01
C TYR A 261 -7.50 -19.75 -0.21
N GLU A 262 -7.46 -20.61 -1.22
CA GLU A 262 -6.26 -21.41 -1.57
C GLU A 262 -5.05 -20.52 -1.93
N GLU A 263 -5.30 -19.45 -2.71
CA GLU A 263 -4.29 -18.45 -3.03
C GLU A 263 -3.76 -17.77 -1.76
N VAL A 264 -4.65 -17.34 -0.87
CA VAL A 264 -4.28 -16.71 0.42
C VAL A 264 -3.44 -17.64 1.29
N VAL A 265 -3.83 -18.91 1.43
CA VAL A 265 -3.09 -19.91 2.23
C VAL A 265 -1.66 -20.07 1.70
N THR A 266 -1.47 -20.01 0.39
CA THR A 266 -0.16 -20.09 -0.26
C THR A 266 0.78 -18.97 0.19
N TYR A 267 0.27 -17.75 0.34
CA TYR A 267 1.07 -16.58 0.74
C TYR A 267 1.17 -16.37 2.26
N LEU A 268 0.17 -16.81 3.04
CA LEU A 268 0.11 -16.62 4.50
C LEU A 268 1.32 -17.18 5.24
N LYS A 269 1.97 -18.21 4.70
CA LYS A 269 3.19 -18.81 5.28
C LYS A 269 4.39 -17.87 5.32
N HIS A 270 4.35 -16.75 4.59
CA HIS A 270 5.44 -15.79 4.45
C HIS A 270 5.32 -14.54 5.34
N CYS A 271 4.24 -14.37 6.11
CA CYS A 271 3.88 -13.07 6.74
C CYS A 271 4.16 -12.91 8.24
N GLY A 272 5.07 -13.68 8.84
CA GLY A 272 5.53 -13.48 10.23
C GLY A 272 4.39 -13.17 11.23
N ASP A 273 4.57 -12.14 12.05
CA ASP A 273 3.64 -11.76 13.14
C ASP A 273 2.30 -11.18 12.67
N LYS A 274 2.24 -10.58 11.46
CA LYS A 274 1.00 -10.00 10.92
C LYS A 274 0.03 -11.05 10.36
N LYS A 275 0.49 -12.30 10.24
CA LYS A 275 -0.30 -13.47 9.80
C LYS A 275 -1.65 -13.57 10.54
N VAL A 276 -1.66 -13.30 11.85
CA VAL A 276 -2.87 -13.45 12.68
C VAL A 276 -4.00 -12.51 12.25
N ILE A 277 -3.69 -11.25 11.93
CA ILE A 277 -4.70 -10.26 11.56
C ILE A 277 -5.30 -10.60 10.20
N ILE A 278 -4.46 -10.90 9.21
CA ILE A 278 -4.90 -11.27 7.87
C ILE A 278 -5.72 -12.56 7.93
N GLN A 279 -5.24 -13.57 8.65
CA GLN A 279 -5.96 -14.83 8.80
C GLN A 279 -7.35 -14.63 9.42
N LYS A 280 -7.50 -13.75 10.43
CA LYS A 280 -8.81 -13.40 10.98
C LYS A 280 -9.73 -12.76 9.92
N SER A 281 -9.22 -11.83 9.11
CA SER A 281 -9.99 -11.20 8.03
C SER A 281 -10.46 -12.22 6.99
N VAL A 282 -9.56 -13.11 6.57
CA VAL A 282 -9.82 -14.18 5.59
C VAL A 282 -10.90 -15.13 6.12
N THR A 283 -10.71 -15.67 7.33
CA THR A 283 -11.70 -16.55 7.98
C THR A 283 -13.05 -15.86 8.13
N SER A 284 -13.06 -14.57 8.47
CA SER A 284 -14.31 -13.80 8.56
C SER A 284 -15.03 -13.69 7.22
N CYS A 285 -14.31 -13.45 6.11
CA CYS A 285 -14.93 -13.35 4.79
C CYS A 285 -15.53 -14.69 4.34
N VAL A 286 -14.78 -15.79 4.50
CA VAL A 286 -15.25 -17.14 4.17
C VAL A 286 -16.50 -17.49 4.97
N ALA A 287 -16.43 -17.35 6.29
CA ALA A 287 -17.55 -17.68 7.16
C ALA A 287 -18.79 -16.83 6.87
N GLN A 288 -18.63 -15.54 6.58
CA GLN A 288 -19.75 -14.67 6.22
C GLN A 288 -20.41 -15.10 4.91
N LEU A 289 -19.62 -15.34 3.85
CA LEU A 289 -20.17 -15.78 2.56
C LEU A 289 -20.93 -17.09 2.70
N GLU A 290 -20.36 -18.07 3.40
CA GLU A 290 -20.97 -19.39 3.54
C GLU A 290 -22.19 -19.39 4.46
N LEU A 291 -22.24 -18.49 5.45
CA LEU A 291 -23.46 -18.23 6.22
C LEU A 291 -24.55 -17.53 5.37
N ILE A 292 -24.19 -16.66 4.42
CA ILE A 292 -25.15 -16.05 3.49
C ILE A 292 -25.71 -17.11 2.53
N ILE A 293 -24.87 -18.02 2.04
CA ILE A 293 -25.32 -19.19 1.25
C ILE A 293 -26.30 -20.02 2.06
N LEU A 294 -25.94 -20.37 3.30
CA LEU A 294 -26.82 -21.12 4.19
C LEU A 294 -28.15 -20.37 4.42
N ALA A 295 -28.10 -19.06 4.67
CA ALA A 295 -29.32 -18.26 4.80
C ALA A 295 -30.20 -18.34 3.54
N SER A 296 -29.60 -18.36 2.34
CA SER A 296 -30.33 -18.51 1.08
C SER A 296 -31.11 -19.82 1.01
N GLU A 297 -30.53 -20.92 1.50
CA GLU A 297 -31.23 -22.21 1.59
C GLU A 297 -32.38 -22.17 2.61
N LEU A 298 -32.16 -21.57 3.78
CA LEU A 298 -33.19 -21.42 4.82
C LEU A 298 -34.35 -20.53 4.36
N LYS A 299 -34.12 -19.60 3.43
CA LYS A 299 -35.18 -18.73 2.88
C LYS A 299 -36.28 -19.52 2.16
N ALA A 300 -35.95 -20.71 1.64
CA ALA A 300 -36.90 -21.64 1.04
C ALA A 300 -37.77 -22.39 2.08
N VAL A 301 -37.34 -22.42 3.34
CA VAL A 301 -38.05 -23.07 4.45
C VAL A 301 -38.93 -22.03 5.16
N PRO A 302 -40.28 -22.12 5.09
CA PRO A 302 -41.17 -21.07 5.59
C PRO A 302 -40.96 -20.70 7.07
N SER A 303 -40.64 -21.68 7.93
CA SER A 303 -40.41 -21.46 9.36
C SER A 303 -39.07 -20.79 9.69
N LEU A 304 -38.12 -20.78 8.75
CA LEU A 304 -36.77 -20.24 8.94
C LEU A 304 -36.48 -19.00 8.10
N ARG A 305 -37.40 -18.59 7.23
CA ARG A 305 -37.26 -17.39 6.39
C ARG A 305 -36.97 -16.13 7.19
N GLU A 306 -37.72 -15.89 8.27
CA GLU A 306 -37.51 -14.69 9.11
C GLU A 306 -36.12 -14.71 9.77
N VAL A 307 -35.61 -15.89 10.14
CA VAL A 307 -34.26 -16.07 10.70
C VAL A 307 -33.19 -15.71 9.67
N ALA A 308 -33.32 -16.21 8.45
CA ALA A 308 -32.41 -15.93 7.35
C ALA A 308 -32.37 -14.43 7.02
N ASP A 309 -33.54 -13.80 6.87
CA ASP A 309 -33.64 -12.36 6.57
C ASP A 309 -33.07 -11.49 7.70
N ASN A 310 -33.31 -11.86 8.97
CA ASN A 310 -32.73 -11.18 10.12
C ASN A 310 -31.21 -11.31 10.18
N TYR A 311 -30.65 -12.48 9.87
CA TYR A 311 -29.20 -12.67 9.83
C TYR A 311 -28.56 -11.78 8.76
N VAL A 312 -29.08 -11.85 7.53
CA VAL A 312 -28.53 -11.12 6.39
C VAL A 312 -28.66 -9.61 6.57
N TRP A 313 -29.75 -9.12 7.17
CA TRP A 313 -29.88 -7.71 7.59
C TRP A 313 -28.79 -7.28 8.57
N GLN A 314 -28.47 -8.13 9.55
CA GLN A 314 -27.42 -7.86 10.55
C GLN A 314 -26.01 -7.92 9.97
N VAL A 315 -25.81 -8.59 8.83
CA VAL A 315 -24.58 -8.52 8.05
C VAL A 315 -24.52 -7.22 7.26
N SER A 316 -25.63 -6.80 6.62
CA SER A 316 -25.66 -5.56 5.84
C SER A 316 -27.03 -4.88 5.79
N LYS A 317 -27.23 -3.89 6.66
CA LYS A 317 -28.45 -3.06 6.67
C LYS A 317 -28.68 -2.31 5.34
N LYS A 318 -27.60 -1.96 4.63
CA LYS A 318 -27.65 -1.24 3.35
C LYS A 318 -28.47 -1.99 2.30
N HIS A 319 -28.30 -3.31 2.23
CA HIS A 319 -28.93 -4.16 1.21
C HIS A 319 -30.35 -4.58 1.61
N PHE A 320 -30.73 -4.44 2.89
CA PHE A 320 -31.99 -4.97 3.43
C PHE A 320 -32.80 -3.91 4.19
N GLN A 321 -32.99 -2.73 3.60
CA GLN A 321 -33.64 -1.59 4.28
C GLN A 321 -35.09 -1.86 4.74
N LYS A 322 -35.76 -2.87 4.17
CA LYS A 322 -37.16 -3.23 4.46
C LYS A 322 -37.32 -4.25 5.60
N THR A 323 -36.23 -4.87 6.06
CA THR A 323 -36.28 -5.85 7.16
C THR A 323 -36.10 -5.10 8.48
N THR A 324 -36.98 -5.35 9.44
CA THR A 324 -36.79 -4.91 10.84
C THR A 324 -36.17 -6.06 11.61
N ALA A 325 -35.00 -5.83 12.23
CA ALA A 325 -34.41 -6.84 13.09
C ALA A 325 -35.26 -7.08 14.34
N SER A 326 -35.84 -8.27 14.42
CA SER A 326 -36.60 -8.81 15.54
C SER A 326 -35.83 -9.89 16.29
N ILE A 327 -34.88 -10.57 15.61
CA ILE A 327 -34.14 -11.72 16.14
C ILE A 327 -32.65 -11.35 16.32
N PRO A 328 -32.07 -11.50 17.53
CA PRO A 328 -30.64 -11.26 17.76
C PRO A 328 -29.74 -12.10 16.85
N LYS A 329 -28.60 -11.54 16.42
CA LYS A 329 -27.63 -12.22 15.52
C LYS A 329 -27.24 -13.59 16.02
N GLU A 330 -26.97 -13.71 17.32
CA GLU A 330 -26.53 -14.95 17.94
C GLU A 330 -27.64 -16.02 17.94
N GLU A 331 -28.91 -15.62 18.12
CA GLU A 331 -30.04 -16.54 17.98
C GLU A 331 -30.23 -16.98 16.52
N CYS A 332 -30.05 -16.05 15.56
CA CYS A 332 -30.09 -16.40 14.15
C CYS A 332 -29.00 -17.41 13.79
N LEU A 333 -27.76 -17.14 14.23
CA LEU A 333 -26.62 -18.03 14.05
C LEU A 333 -26.88 -19.41 14.66
N ALA A 334 -27.42 -19.49 15.88
CA ALA A 334 -27.73 -20.76 16.52
C ALA A 334 -28.73 -21.60 15.71
N LYS A 335 -29.82 -20.97 15.24
CA LYS A 335 -30.84 -21.66 14.42
C LYS A 335 -30.29 -22.08 13.05
N MET A 336 -29.49 -21.23 12.41
CA MET A 336 -28.82 -21.56 11.15
C MET A 336 -27.85 -22.72 11.30
N ILE A 337 -27.03 -22.71 12.35
CA ILE A 337 -26.07 -23.78 12.64
C ILE A 337 -26.80 -25.09 12.96
N ALA A 338 -27.88 -25.05 13.74
CA ALA A 338 -28.70 -26.23 14.01
C ALA A 338 -29.24 -26.86 12.73
N TYR A 339 -29.79 -26.04 11.82
CA TYR A 339 -30.24 -26.49 10.51
C TYR A 339 -29.11 -27.12 9.69
N PHE A 340 -27.95 -26.46 9.64
CA PHE A 340 -26.78 -26.99 8.93
C PHE A 340 -26.33 -28.35 9.47
N VAL A 341 -26.29 -28.53 10.79
CA VAL A 341 -25.90 -29.80 11.41
C VAL A 341 -26.89 -30.91 11.08
N GLU A 342 -28.19 -30.62 11.15
CA GLU A 342 -29.26 -31.58 10.85
C GLU A 342 -29.29 -31.99 9.37
N HIS A 343 -29.01 -31.05 8.45
CA HIS A 343 -29.15 -31.25 6.99
C HIS A 343 -27.79 -31.32 6.28
N LYS A 344 -26.71 -31.60 7.02
CA LYS A 344 -25.33 -31.50 6.54
C LYS A 344 -25.10 -32.28 5.25
N GLU A 345 -25.57 -33.53 5.18
CA GLU A 345 -25.32 -34.43 4.05
C GLU A 345 -25.90 -33.93 2.72
N GLU A 346 -27.01 -33.20 2.76
CA GLU A 346 -27.63 -32.62 1.57
C GLU A 346 -26.91 -31.33 1.18
N LEU A 347 -26.67 -30.45 2.16
CA LEU A 347 -26.00 -29.16 1.94
C LEU A 347 -24.59 -29.31 1.37
N VAL A 348 -23.82 -30.32 1.79
CA VAL A 348 -22.45 -30.55 1.28
C VAL A 348 -22.41 -31.16 -0.12
N LYS A 349 -23.51 -31.73 -0.62
CA LYS A 349 -23.61 -32.19 -2.02
C LYS A 349 -23.81 -31.01 -2.96
N GLU A 350 -24.47 -29.96 -2.49
CA GLU A 350 -24.81 -28.78 -3.29
C GLU A 350 -23.77 -27.65 -3.15
N HIS A 351 -23.08 -27.59 -2.01
CA HIS A 351 -22.14 -26.52 -1.66
C HIS A 351 -20.84 -27.08 -1.08
N GLU A 352 -19.69 -26.58 -1.55
CA GLU A 352 -18.37 -27.01 -1.10
C GLU A 352 -17.87 -26.14 0.06
N PHE A 353 -18.43 -26.31 1.26
CA PHE A 353 -18.06 -25.50 2.42
C PHE A 353 -16.57 -25.63 2.79
N ASN A 354 -15.93 -24.51 3.12
CA ASN A 354 -14.52 -24.45 3.44
C ASN A 354 -14.22 -24.95 4.87
N GLN A 355 -13.01 -25.46 5.10
CA GLN A 355 -12.55 -25.85 6.45
C GLN A 355 -12.68 -24.69 7.46
N ALA A 356 -12.41 -23.46 7.04
CA ALA A 356 -12.54 -22.29 7.92
C ALA A 356 -13.97 -22.08 8.46
N PHE A 357 -15.00 -22.51 7.72
CA PHE A 357 -16.40 -22.46 8.16
C PHE A 357 -16.74 -23.61 9.09
N TYR A 358 -16.25 -24.82 8.84
CA TYR A 358 -16.36 -25.92 9.80
C TYR A 358 -15.72 -25.55 11.14
N ASP A 359 -14.51 -25.02 11.12
CA ASP A 359 -13.82 -24.54 12.32
C ASP A 359 -14.62 -23.44 13.04
N PHE A 360 -15.31 -22.58 12.28
CA PHE A 360 -16.19 -21.55 12.84
C PHE A 360 -17.41 -22.17 13.52
N ILE A 361 -18.08 -23.13 12.87
CA ILE A 361 -19.25 -23.83 13.40
C ILE A 361 -18.86 -24.60 14.67
N GLU A 362 -17.79 -25.38 14.65
CA GLU A 362 -17.33 -26.18 15.80
C GLU A 362 -17.05 -25.30 17.02
N LYS A 363 -16.36 -24.17 16.82
CA LYS A 363 -16.11 -23.19 17.91
C LYS A 363 -17.38 -22.57 18.45
N ARG A 364 -18.44 -22.47 17.65
CA ARG A 364 -19.73 -21.94 18.08
C ARG A 364 -20.53 -22.99 18.85
N ILE A 365 -20.54 -24.24 18.38
CA ILE A 365 -21.15 -25.36 19.09
C ILE A 365 -20.51 -25.54 20.46
N ALA A 366 -19.18 -25.48 20.57
CA ALA A 366 -18.47 -25.64 21.84
C ALA A 366 -18.68 -24.51 22.86
N LYS A 367 -19.35 -23.41 22.48
CA LYS A 367 -19.69 -22.28 23.36
C LYS A 367 -21.13 -22.31 23.86
N VAL A 368 -21.94 -23.22 23.32
CA VAL A 368 -23.29 -23.56 23.78
C VAL A 368 -23.16 -24.70 24.79
#